data_AF-A0A1V9Y2M0-F1
#
_entry.id   AF-A0A1V9Y2M0-F1
#
_cell.length_a   1.000
_cell.length_b   1.000
_cell.length_c   1.000
_cell.angle_alpha   90.00
_cell.angle_beta   90.00
_cell.angle_gamma   90.00
#
_symmetry.space_group_name_H-M   'P 1'
#
loop_
_entity.id
_entity.type
_entity.pdbx_description
1 polymer ?
#
loop_
_entity_poly.entity_id
_entity_poly.type
_entity_poly.pdbx_seq_one_letter_code
_entity_poly.pdbx_strand_id
1 'polypeptide(L)'
;MESVFVVHRHSVRAPTYFPERDPFFHCQAYPRGAGYLTTKGIRACEPVVFVRSSESPRCHETAQAILAALFNTQESISPVPVYGPPPGFDTFVSLEGYNKDINIELRKHFQDPVTQPNTLNAKTLGDVMETVKNAMVVPATSEYEAFTFLDGMISNIYEGFSLPDFWTQNERILTEVYQECYTLVIEQYRPYYAGYLLRNMGERMKQVVN
;
A
#
# COMPACT_ATOMS: atom_id res chain seq x y z
N MET A 1 -34.81 -15.49 -10.27
CA MET A 1 -35.11 -14.07 -10.56
C MET A 1 -34.05 -13.64 -11.55
N GLU A 2 -34.41 -13.39 -12.82
CA GLU A 2 -33.48 -13.54 -13.96
C GLU A 2 -32.89 -12.24 -14.53
N SER A 3 -33.19 -11.07 -13.95
CA SER A 3 -32.38 -9.84 -14.08
C SER A 3 -33.05 -8.67 -13.36
N VAL A 4 -32.24 -7.70 -12.92
CA VAL A 4 -32.70 -6.40 -12.43
C VAL A 4 -31.88 -5.31 -13.12
N PHE A 5 -32.58 -4.36 -13.75
CA PHE A 5 -31.99 -3.14 -14.28
C PHE A 5 -32.34 -1.99 -13.34
N VAL A 6 -31.34 -1.23 -12.91
CA VAL A 6 -31.53 -0.04 -12.07
C VAL A 6 -31.18 1.20 -12.88
N VAL A 7 -32.21 1.98 -13.20
CA VAL A 7 -32.05 3.34 -13.73
C VAL A 7 -32.31 4.30 -12.58
N HIS A 8 -31.32 5.12 -12.24
CA HIS A 8 -31.47 6.13 -11.21
C HIS A 8 -31.05 7.50 -11.71
N ARG A 9 -31.66 8.53 -11.13
CA ARG A 9 -31.24 9.92 -11.33
C ARG A 9 -30.03 10.22 -10.45
N HIS A 10 -29.20 11.17 -10.86
CA HIS A 10 -28.17 11.74 -9.98
C HIS A 10 -28.80 12.21 -8.65
N SER A 11 -28.06 12.11 -7.54
CA SER A 11 -28.52 12.59 -6.24
C SER A 11 -28.47 14.13 -6.16
N VAL A 12 -28.67 14.67 -4.95
CA VAL A 12 -28.77 16.09 -4.69
C VAL A 12 -27.50 16.82 -5.13
N ARG A 13 -27.66 17.79 -6.02
CA ARG A 13 -26.59 18.63 -6.55
C ARG A 13 -26.86 20.09 -6.31
N ALA A 14 -25.79 20.89 -6.36
CA ALA A 14 -25.89 22.33 -6.41
C ALA A 14 -26.67 22.78 -7.67
N PRO A 15 -27.35 23.94 -7.64
CA PRO A 15 -27.92 24.56 -8.83
C PRO A 15 -26.91 24.60 -9.99
N THR A 16 -27.36 24.43 -11.24
CA THR A 16 -26.49 24.51 -12.43
C THR A 16 -26.00 25.93 -12.72
N TYR A 17 -26.65 26.93 -12.15
CA TYR A 17 -26.40 28.33 -12.39
C TYR A 17 -26.71 29.11 -11.11
N PHE A 18 -25.88 30.10 -10.81
CA PHE A 18 -26.07 31.05 -9.71
C PHE A 18 -26.16 32.46 -10.32
N PRO A 19 -27.31 33.16 -10.22
CA PRO A 19 -27.41 34.53 -10.71
C PRO A 19 -26.55 35.47 -9.85
N GLU A 20 -25.81 36.39 -10.48
CA GLU A 20 -24.80 37.24 -9.83
C GLU A 20 -25.34 38.17 -8.72
N ARG A 21 -26.67 38.32 -8.58
CA ARG A 21 -27.30 39.24 -7.63
C ARG A 21 -28.53 38.67 -6.93
N ASP A 22 -28.70 37.35 -6.93
CA ASP A 22 -29.86 36.73 -6.27
C ASP A 22 -29.58 36.49 -4.77
N PRO A 23 -30.41 37.05 -3.86
CA PRO A 23 -30.17 36.95 -2.41
C PRO A 23 -30.51 35.57 -1.83
N PHE A 24 -31.16 34.69 -2.59
CA PHE A 24 -31.61 33.37 -2.14
C PHE A 24 -30.66 32.24 -2.53
N PHE A 25 -29.76 32.47 -3.49
CA PHE A 25 -28.80 31.47 -3.93
C PHE A 25 -27.47 31.58 -3.17
N HIS A 26 -27.31 30.73 -2.15
CA HIS A 26 -26.09 30.66 -1.34
C HIS A 26 -24.95 29.93 -2.05
N CYS A 27 -24.33 30.55 -3.06
CA CYS A 27 -23.24 29.95 -3.83
C CYS A 27 -22.08 29.45 -2.94
N GLN A 28 -21.79 30.17 -1.84
CA GLN A 28 -20.76 29.81 -0.86
C GLN A 28 -21.07 28.52 -0.07
N ALA A 29 -22.34 28.12 0.00
CA ALA A 29 -22.75 26.88 0.66
C ALA A 29 -22.46 25.62 -0.17
N TYR A 30 -22.01 25.79 -1.42
CA TYR A 30 -21.68 24.71 -2.36
C TYR A 30 -20.19 24.77 -2.72
N PRO A 31 -19.29 24.23 -1.88
CA PRO A 31 -17.83 24.38 -2.03
C PRO A 31 -17.28 23.74 -3.31
N ARG A 32 -18.04 22.84 -3.95
CA ARG A 32 -17.69 22.20 -5.24
C ARG A 32 -18.18 22.97 -6.46
N GLY A 33 -18.98 24.03 -6.28
CA GLY A 33 -19.51 24.85 -7.36
C GLY A 33 -20.80 24.33 -8.00
N ALA A 34 -21.27 25.08 -9.00
CA ALA A 34 -22.54 24.85 -9.68
C ALA A 34 -22.59 23.48 -10.37
N GLY A 35 -23.73 22.81 -10.28
CA GLY A 35 -23.99 21.54 -10.96
C GLY A 35 -23.37 20.29 -10.31
N TYR A 36 -22.42 20.42 -9.39
CA TYR A 36 -21.80 19.29 -8.69
C TYR A 36 -22.68 18.72 -7.56
N LEU A 37 -22.53 17.44 -7.24
CA LEU A 37 -23.20 16.82 -6.08
C LEU A 37 -22.83 17.54 -4.78
N THR A 38 -23.84 17.80 -3.95
CA THR A 38 -23.63 18.35 -2.59
C THR A 38 -23.08 17.28 -1.67
N THR A 39 -22.51 17.64 -0.52
CA THR A 39 -22.09 16.66 0.50
C THR A 39 -23.23 15.72 0.90
N LYS A 40 -24.46 16.26 1.00
CA LYS A 40 -25.66 15.46 1.27
C LYS A 40 -25.99 14.52 0.10
N GLY A 41 -25.82 14.98 -1.13
CA GLY A 41 -26.04 14.17 -2.32
C GLY A 41 -25.03 13.04 -2.48
N ILE A 42 -23.76 13.31 -2.18
CA ILE A 42 -22.71 12.29 -2.14
C ILE A 42 -23.03 11.24 -1.08
N ARG A 43 -23.37 11.65 0.16
CA ARG A 43 -23.76 10.73 1.23
C ARG A 43 -25.01 9.90 0.90
N ALA A 44 -25.98 10.49 0.22
CA ALA A 44 -27.16 9.77 -0.25
C ALA A 44 -26.85 8.82 -1.43
N CYS A 45 -25.71 9.01 -2.09
CA CYS A 45 -25.15 8.11 -3.10
C CYS A 45 -24.00 7.27 -2.56
N GLU A 46 -23.64 7.37 -1.27
CA GLU A 46 -22.50 6.64 -0.74
C GLU A 46 -22.81 5.16 -0.97
N PRO A 47 -21.95 4.44 -1.73
CA PRO A 47 -22.11 3.02 -1.85
C PRO A 47 -22.13 2.42 -0.44
N VAL A 48 -22.84 1.31 -0.27
CA VAL A 48 -22.80 0.50 0.96
C VAL A 48 -21.35 0.15 1.37
N VAL A 49 -20.40 0.30 0.45
CA VAL A 49 -18.99 -0.05 0.57
C VAL A 49 -18.09 1.12 0.13
N PHE A 50 -17.32 1.67 1.06
CA PHE A 50 -16.23 2.61 0.77
C PHE A 50 -14.89 1.87 0.74
N VAL A 51 -14.11 2.03 -0.33
CA VAL A 51 -12.81 1.36 -0.48
C VAL A 51 -11.71 2.37 -0.76
N ARG A 52 -10.64 2.27 0.01
CA ARG A 52 -9.44 3.10 -0.13
C ARG A 52 -8.21 2.21 -0.29
N SER A 53 -7.42 2.47 -1.33
CA SER A 53 -6.09 1.89 -1.55
C SER A 53 -5.01 2.90 -1.21
N SER A 54 -3.78 2.41 -1.04
CA SER A 54 -2.61 3.29 -1.12
C SER A 54 -2.37 3.80 -2.53
N GLU A 55 -1.44 4.74 -2.69
CA GLU A 55 -0.97 5.27 -3.98
C GLU A 55 -0.22 4.24 -4.85
N SER A 56 0.18 3.09 -4.29
CA SER A 56 0.90 2.06 -5.03
C SER A 56 -0.04 1.30 -5.99
N PRO A 57 0.29 1.19 -7.31
CA PRO A 57 -0.56 0.50 -8.29
C PRO A 57 -0.92 -0.93 -7.89
N ARG A 58 0.06 -1.71 -7.40
CA ARG A 58 -0.15 -3.09 -6.91
C ARG A 58 -1.25 -3.20 -5.84
N CYS A 59 -1.34 -2.22 -4.94
CA CYS A 59 -2.37 -2.20 -3.90
C CYS A 59 -3.74 -1.88 -4.50
N HIS A 60 -3.78 -0.98 -5.49
CA HIS A 60 -5.01 -0.60 -6.17
C HIS A 60 -5.58 -1.78 -6.98
N GLU A 61 -4.73 -2.46 -7.75
CA GLU A 61 -5.10 -3.65 -8.52
C GLU A 61 -5.54 -4.79 -7.60
N THR A 62 -4.83 -5.02 -6.50
CA THR A 62 -5.23 -6.03 -5.49
C THR A 62 -6.60 -5.71 -4.90
N ALA A 63 -6.87 -4.45 -4.54
CA ALA A 63 -8.16 -4.03 -4.02
C ALA A 63 -9.27 -4.25 -5.06
N GLN A 64 -9.03 -3.92 -6.32
CA GLN A 64 -9.98 -4.18 -7.41
C GLN A 64 -10.24 -5.68 -7.60
N ALA A 65 -9.21 -6.53 -7.54
CA ALA A 65 -9.34 -7.98 -7.67
C ALA A 65 -10.20 -8.57 -6.53
N ILE A 66 -9.99 -8.11 -5.29
CA ILE A 66 -10.81 -8.49 -4.14
C ILE A 66 -12.27 -8.07 -4.34
N LEU A 67 -12.52 -6.84 -4.78
CA LEU A 67 -13.89 -6.34 -5.03
C LEU A 67 -14.56 -7.07 -6.18
N ALA A 68 -13.81 -7.40 -7.23
CA ALA A 68 -14.31 -8.22 -8.31
C ALA A 68 -14.76 -9.59 -7.79
N ALA A 69 -13.97 -10.24 -6.93
CA ALA A 69 -14.36 -11.51 -6.33
C ALA A 69 -15.60 -11.41 -5.41
N LEU A 70 -15.81 -10.27 -4.74
CA LEU A 70 -16.93 -10.06 -3.81
C LEU A 70 -18.24 -9.64 -4.49
N PHE A 71 -18.15 -8.84 -5.56
CA PHE A 71 -19.31 -8.18 -6.15
C PHE A 71 -19.61 -8.61 -7.59
N ASN A 72 -18.66 -9.23 -8.28
CA ASN A 72 -18.92 -9.76 -9.62
C ASN A 72 -19.46 -11.19 -9.52
N THR A 73 -20.27 -11.53 -10.51
CA THR A 73 -20.65 -12.91 -10.80
C THR A 73 -20.07 -13.27 -12.18
N GLN A 74 -20.18 -14.54 -12.59
CA GLN A 74 -19.80 -14.93 -13.95
C GLN A 74 -20.60 -14.18 -15.03
N GLU A 75 -21.77 -13.64 -14.69
CA GLU A 75 -22.71 -13.04 -15.63
C GLU A 75 -22.79 -11.50 -15.52
N SER A 76 -22.23 -10.91 -14.46
CA SER A 76 -22.35 -9.47 -14.20
C SER A 76 -21.10 -8.87 -13.54
N ILE A 77 -20.62 -7.76 -14.09
CA ILE A 77 -19.58 -6.93 -13.48
C ILE A 77 -20.24 -5.77 -12.73
N SER A 78 -19.96 -5.66 -11.43
CA SER A 78 -20.39 -4.57 -10.57
C SER A 78 -19.17 -3.75 -10.17
N PRO A 79 -18.82 -2.68 -10.92
CA PRO A 79 -17.64 -1.90 -10.60
C PRO A 79 -17.82 -1.18 -9.25
N VAL A 80 -16.89 -1.43 -8.33
CA VAL A 80 -16.80 -0.70 -7.06
C VAL A 80 -15.61 0.26 -7.15
N PRO A 81 -15.81 1.57 -6.93
CA PRO A 81 -14.72 2.53 -7.01
C PRO A 81 -13.71 2.32 -5.88
N VAL A 82 -12.43 2.30 -6.23
CA VAL A 82 -11.30 2.30 -5.29
C VAL A 82 -10.67 3.69 -5.30
N TYR A 83 -10.65 4.35 -4.15
CA TYR A 83 -10.05 5.68 -4.02
C TYR A 83 -8.60 5.56 -3.57
N GLY A 84 -7.69 6.34 -4.17
CA GLY A 84 -6.29 6.41 -3.77
C GLY A 84 -5.80 7.87 -3.79
N PRO A 85 -4.88 8.25 -2.89
CA PRO A 85 -4.21 9.55 -2.98
C PRO A 85 -3.25 9.60 -4.17
N PRO A 86 -2.91 10.79 -4.68
CA PRO A 86 -1.85 10.95 -5.68
C PRO A 86 -0.46 10.60 -5.08
N PRO A 87 0.51 10.19 -5.91
CA PRO A 87 1.86 9.84 -5.46
C PRO A 87 2.53 10.93 -4.61
N GLY A 88 3.10 10.53 -3.47
CA GLY A 88 3.70 11.40 -2.46
C GLY A 88 2.70 11.91 -1.41
N PHE A 89 1.39 11.91 -1.70
CA PHE A 89 0.38 12.45 -0.78
C PHE A 89 -0.25 11.39 0.12
N ASP A 90 0.20 10.15 0.03
CA ASP A 90 -0.31 9.06 0.87
C ASP A 90 0.25 9.10 2.29
N THR A 91 -0.46 9.75 3.21
CA THR A 91 -0.07 9.81 4.63
C THR A 91 -0.08 8.46 5.36
N PHE A 92 -0.54 7.36 4.72
CA PHE A 92 -0.58 6.03 5.32
C PHE A 92 0.59 5.15 4.92
N VAL A 93 1.22 5.40 3.76
CA VAL A 93 2.35 4.59 3.27
C VAL A 93 3.54 5.42 2.76
N SER A 94 3.42 6.74 2.69
CA SER A 94 4.54 7.62 2.33
C SER A 94 5.53 7.70 3.47
N LEU A 95 6.83 7.62 3.14
CA LEU A 95 7.93 7.93 4.07
C LEU A 95 8.25 9.43 4.11
N GLU A 96 7.46 10.28 3.44
CA GLU A 96 7.69 11.73 3.45
C GLU A 96 7.63 12.28 4.89
N GLY A 97 8.74 12.87 5.36
CA GLY A 97 8.89 13.34 6.73
C GLY A 97 9.30 12.26 7.75
N TYR A 98 9.56 11.03 7.31
CA TYR A 98 10.23 10.01 8.11
C TYR A 98 11.75 10.24 8.07
N ASN A 99 12.29 10.79 9.16
CA ASN A 99 13.69 11.24 9.21
C ASN A 99 14.69 10.18 9.69
N LYS A 100 14.30 8.90 9.81
CA LYS A 100 15.23 7.83 10.20
C LYS A 100 15.73 7.09 8.97
N ASP A 101 17.02 6.79 8.98
CA ASP A 101 17.66 6.00 7.94
C ASP A 101 17.56 4.51 8.27
N ILE A 102 16.91 3.74 7.39
CA ILE A 102 16.76 2.29 7.53
C ILE A 102 18.10 1.55 7.44
N ASN A 103 19.08 2.09 6.70
CA ASN A 103 20.40 1.48 6.58
C ASN A 103 21.13 1.48 7.92
N ILE A 104 20.98 2.54 8.72
CA ILE A 104 21.54 2.60 10.08
C ILE A 104 20.91 1.52 10.96
N GLU A 105 19.61 1.29 10.83
CA GLU A 105 18.92 0.25 11.62
C GLU A 105 19.44 -1.14 11.25
N LEU A 106 19.45 -1.48 9.96
CA LEU A 106 19.98 -2.76 9.48
C LEU A 106 21.43 -2.99 9.89
N ARG A 107 22.27 -1.95 9.83
CA ARG A 107 23.70 -2.04 10.18
C ARG A 107 23.96 -2.34 11.66
N LYS A 108 23.03 -2.04 12.58
CA LYS A 108 23.18 -2.43 14.00
C LYS A 108 23.26 -3.94 14.20
N HIS A 109 22.62 -4.69 13.30
CA HIS A 109 22.50 -6.14 13.35
C HIS A 109 23.60 -6.86 12.56
N PHE A 110 24.54 -6.13 11.95
CA PHE A 110 25.57 -6.75 11.11
C PHE A 110 26.51 -7.69 11.86
N GLN A 111 26.65 -7.54 13.18
CA GLN A 111 27.47 -8.42 14.01
C GLN A 111 26.66 -9.59 14.60
N ASP A 112 25.36 -9.66 14.32
CA ASP A 112 24.52 -10.74 14.84
C ASP A 112 24.95 -12.06 14.21
N PRO A 113 25.12 -13.12 15.03
CA PRO A 113 25.72 -14.37 14.56
C PRO A 113 24.73 -15.15 13.70
N VAL A 114 25.23 -15.69 12.59
CA VAL A 114 24.47 -16.65 11.79
C VAL A 114 24.94 -18.06 12.14
N THR A 115 23.99 -18.89 12.56
CA THR A 115 24.28 -20.24 13.08
C THR A 115 24.06 -21.35 12.06
N GLN A 116 23.42 -21.06 10.93
CA GLN A 116 23.16 -22.06 9.91
C GLN A 116 24.42 -22.42 9.12
N PRO A 117 24.61 -23.71 8.81
CA PRO A 117 25.59 -24.13 7.83
C PRO A 117 25.36 -23.41 6.50
N ASN A 118 26.42 -22.86 5.92
CA ASN A 118 26.36 -22.13 4.66
C ASN A 118 27.64 -22.31 3.85
N THR A 119 27.55 -22.19 2.52
CA THR A 119 28.73 -22.26 1.64
C THR A 119 29.41 -20.90 1.47
N LEU A 120 28.82 -19.84 2.02
CA LEU A 120 29.32 -18.46 1.97
C LEU A 120 30.49 -18.21 2.93
N ASN A 121 30.78 -19.14 3.86
CA ASN A 121 31.66 -18.93 5.01
C ASN A 121 31.26 -17.74 5.89
N ALA A 122 29.97 -17.37 5.86
CA ALA A 122 29.41 -16.28 6.63
C ALA A 122 29.28 -16.69 8.11
N LYS A 123 29.71 -15.80 9.01
CA LYS A 123 29.56 -15.97 10.47
C LYS A 123 28.57 -15.00 11.07
N THR A 124 28.30 -13.90 10.37
CA THR A 124 27.43 -12.81 10.80
C THR A 124 26.43 -12.43 9.72
N LEU A 125 25.37 -11.73 10.11
CA LEU A 125 24.41 -11.16 9.16
C LEU A 125 25.12 -10.22 8.17
N GLY A 126 26.09 -9.45 8.64
CA GLY A 126 26.91 -8.57 7.80
C GLY A 126 27.67 -9.34 6.71
N ASP A 127 28.25 -10.49 7.04
CA ASP A 127 28.95 -11.33 6.04
C ASP A 127 28.01 -11.81 4.93
N VAL A 128 26.78 -12.21 5.30
CA VAL A 128 25.76 -12.61 4.32
C VAL A 128 25.37 -11.41 3.45
N MET A 129 25.08 -10.25 4.06
CA MET A 129 24.67 -9.04 3.34
C MET A 129 25.75 -8.53 2.38
N GLU A 130 27.03 -8.56 2.77
CA GLU A 130 28.14 -8.22 1.88
C GLU A 130 28.28 -9.22 0.72
N THR A 131 28.05 -10.50 0.98
CA THR A 131 28.05 -11.51 -0.07
C THR A 131 26.91 -11.27 -1.08
N VAL A 132 25.71 -10.91 -0.60
CA VAL A 132 24.58 -10.54 -1.45
C VAL A 132 24.93 -9.32 -2.31
N LYS A 133 25.49 -8.25 -1.72
CA LYS A 133 25.94 -7.06 -2.47
C LYS A 133 26.94 -7.44 -3.58
N ASN A 134 27.90 -8.31 -3.27
CA ASN A 134 28.88 -8.80 -4.25
C ASN A 134 28.21 -9.60 -5.38
N ALA A 135 27.20 -10.41 -5.07
CA ALA A 135 26.47 -11.21 -6.05
C ALA A 135 25.61 -10.37 -7.01
N MET A 136 25.16 -9.19 -6.60
CA MET A 136 24.36 -8.29 -7.43
C MET A 136 25.16 -7.62 -8.56
N VAL A 137 26.50 -7.60 -8.48
CA VAL A 137 27.37 -6.90 -9.44
C VAL A 137 27.02 -5.41 -9.57
N VAL A 138 26.44 -4.80 -8.53
CA VAL A 138 26.13 -3.36 -8.49
C VAL A 138 27.11 -2.67 -7.53
N PRO A 139 27.97 -1.76 -8.01
CA PRO A 139 28.93 -1.08 -7.15
C PRO A 139 28.21 -0.10 -6.22
N ALA A 140 28.44 -0.27 -4.91
CA ALA A 140 27.91 0.56 -3.81
C ALA A 140 26.41 0.43 -3.51
N THR A 141 25.93 -0.81 -3.34
CA THR A 141 24.58 -1.05 -2.81
C THR A 141 24.53 -0.82 -1.29
N SER A 142 23.57 -0.01 -0.86
CA SER A 142 23.20 0.19 0.55
C SER A 142 22.64 -1.09 1.17
N GLU A 143 22.55 -1.15 2.50
CA GLU A 143 21.97 -2.29 3.22
C GLU A 143 20.52 -2.55 2.80
N TYR A 144 19.75 -1.47 2.63
CA TYR A 144 18.37 -1.57 2.20
C TYR A 144 18.24 -2.06 0.76
N GLU A 145 19.10 -1.63 -0.15
CA GLU A 145 19.09 -2.14 -1.53
C GLU A 145 19.45 -3.63 -1.59
N ALA A 146 20.42 -4.08 -0.80
CA ALA A 146 20.71 -5.51 -0.67
C ALA A 146 19.52 -6.31 -0.14
N PHE A 147 18.77 -5.75 0.82
CA PHE A 147 17.51 -6.32 1.28
C PHE A 147 16.45 -6.37 0.16
N THR A 148 16.31 -5.33 -0.66
CA THR A 148 15.36 -5.34 -1.79
C THR A 148 15.69 -6.39 -2.85
N PHE A 149 16.98 -6.74 -3.00
CA PHE A 149 17.38 -7.84 -3.86
C PHE A 149 16.93 -9.19 -3.30
N LEU A 150 17.10 -9.42 -2.00
CA LEU A 150 16.57 -10.61 -1.33
C LEU A 150 15.05 -10.70 -1.49
N ASP A 151 14.33 -9.57 -1.35
CA ASP A 151 12.87 -9.52 -1.58
C ASP A 151 12.47 -9.88 -3.02
N GLY A 152 13.26 -9.42 -4.01
CA GLY A 152 13.09 -9.82 -5.41
C GLY A 152 13.33 -11.32 -5.63
N MET A 153 14.32 -11.91 -4.94
CA MET A 153 14.57 -13.35 -5.00
C MET A 153 13.41 -14.16 -4.43
N ILE A 154 12.81 -13.71 -3.32
CA ILE A 154 11.61 -14.33 -2.74
C ILE A 154 10.43 -14.23 -3.71
N SER A 155 10.28 -13.11 -4.41
CA SER A 155 9.26 -12.96 -5.46
C SER A 155 9.45 -13.97 -6.59
N ASN A 156 10.70 -14.20 -7.04
CA ASN A 156 11.02 -15.20 -8.05
C ASN A 156 10.66 -16.63 -7.59
N ILE A 157 10.85 -16.94 -6.30
CA ILE A 157 10.44 -18.23 -5.72
C ILE A 157 8.92 -18.42 -5.81
N TYR A 158 8.14 -17.40 -5.45
CA TYR A 158 6.67 -17.47 -5.51
C TYR A 158 6.14 -17.67 -6.93
N GLU A 159 6.79 -17.06 -7.93
CA GLU A 159 6.43 -17.22 -9.35
C GLU A 159 7.00 -18.50 -9.98
N GLY A 160 7.80 -19.28 -9.25
CA GLY A 160 8.40 -20.52 -9.74
C GLY A 160 9.50 -20.29 -10.79
N PHE A 161 10.15 -19.12 -10.78
CA PHE A 161 11.28 -18.86 -11.67
C PHE A 161 12.55 -19.57 -11.21
N SER A 162 13.44 -19.86 -12.17
CA SER A 162 14.76 -20.40 -11.88
C SER A 162 15.59 -19.42 -11.04
N LEU A 163 16.26 -19.93 -10.01
CA LEU A 163 17.10 -19.14 -9.12
C LEU A 163 18.59 -19.35 -9.47
N PRO A 164 19.46 -18.36 -9.23
CA PRO A 164 20.90 -18.49 -9.45
C PRO A 164 21.50 -19.49 -8.45
N ASP A 165 22.61 -20.13 -8.84
CA ASP A 165 23.32 -21.13 -8.01
C ASP A 165 23.72 -20.59 -6.63
N PHE A 166 24.09 -19.31 -6.57
CA PHE A 166 24.36 -18.61 -5.31
C PHE A 166 23.20 -18.74 -4.31
N TRP A 167 21.97 -18.61 -4.79
CA TRP A 167 20.77 -18.74 -3.97
C TRP A 167 20.49 -20.21 -3.63
N THR A 168 20.45 -21.09 -4.62
CA THR A 168 20.05 -22.49 -4.39
C THR A 168 21.01 -23.23 -3.44
N GLN A 169 22.30 -22.90 -3.46
CA GLN A 169 23.29 -23.47 -2.54
C GLN A 169 23.19 -22.93 -1.11
N ASN A 170 22.49 -21.81 -0.91
CA ASN A 170 22.41 -21.07 0.36
C ASN A 170 20.97 -20.68 0.73
N GLU A 171 19.97 -21.38 0.18
CA GLU A 171 18.56 -20.97 0.24
C GLU A 171 18.10 -20.75 1.68
N ARG A 172 18.45 -21.67 2.57
CA ARG A 172 18.06 -21.60 3.98
C ARG A 172 18.58 -20.34 4.67
N ILE A 173 19.88 -20.08 4.59
CA ILE A 173 20.50 -18.92 5.26
C ILE A 173 20.03 -17.60 4.64
N LEU A 174 19.87 -17.54 3.31
CA LEU A 174 19.39 -16.33 2.63
C LEU A 174 17.92 -16.03 2.96
N THR A 175 17.09 -17.06 3.11
CA THR A 175 15.69 -16.93 3.54
C THR A 175 15.61 -16.46 4.99
N GLU A 176 16.42 -17.03 5.89
CA GLU A 176 16.47 -16.60 7.31
C GLU A 176 16.92 -15.13 7.42
N VAL A 177 17.99 -14.74 6.72
CA VAL A 177 18.46 -13.33 6.68
C VAL A 177 17.42 -12.41 6.07
N TYR A 178 16.73 -12.82 4.99
CA TYR A 178 15.61 -12.06 4.44
C TYR A 178 14.52 -11.80 5.48
N GLN A 179 14.07 -12.84 6.18
CA GLN A 179 13.02 -12.73 7.20
C GLN A 179 13.44 -11.80 8.35
N GLU A 180 14.70 -11.86 8.76
CA GLU A 180 15.26 -10.97 9.77
C GLU A 180 15.29 -9.51 9.30
N CYS A 181 15.87 -9.24 8.12
CA CYS A 181 15.87 -7.90 7.54
C CYS A 181 14.46 -7.36 7.33
N TYR A 182 13.54 -8.18 6.83
CA TYR A 182 12.13 -7.82 6.63
C TYR A 182 11.46 -7.41 7.95
N THR A 183 11.73 -8.16 9.02
CA THR A 183 11.23 -7.86 10.36
C THR A 183 11.76 -6.52 10.85
N LEU A 184 13.07 -6.26 10.72
CA LEU A 184 13.70 -5.00 11.12
C LEU A 184 13.12 -3.81 10.34
N VAL A 185 12.94 -3.96 9.03
CA VAL A 185 12.31 -2.93 8.17
C VAL A 185 10.88 -2.63 8.63
N ILE A 186 10.08 -3.67 8.89
CA ILE A 186 8.72 -3.49 9.40
C ILE A 186 8.71 -2.81 10.76
N GLU A 187 9.50 -3.28 11.72
CA GLU A 187 9.53 -2.71 13.08
C GLU A 187 9.95 -1.23 13.06
N GLN A 188 10.89 -0.86 12.20
CA GLN A 188 11.37 0.50 12.08
C GLN A 188 10.29 1.45 11.53
N TYR A 189 9.50 0.99 10.55
CA TYR A 189 8.46 1.81 9.92
C TYR A 189 7.08 1.71 10.57
N ARG A 190 6.78 0.61 11.29
CA ARG A 190 5.47 0.33 11.89
C ARG A 190 4.95 1.48 12.74
N PRO A 191 5.71 2.08 13.68
CA PRO A 191 5.20 3.17 14.51
C PRO A 191 4.76 4.39 13.69
N TYR A 192 5.43 4.63 12.56
CA TYR A 192 5.14 5.76 11.69
C TYR A 192 3.85 5.52 10.87
N TYR A 193 3.74 4.37 10.20
CA TYR A 193 2.56 4.06 9.38
C TYR A 193 1.31 3.73 10.21
N ALA A 194 1.44 2.93 11.27
CA ALA A 194 0.29 2.44 12.03
C ALA A 194 -0.44 3.57 12.75
N GLY A 195 0.26 4.62 13.19
CA GLY A 195 -0.35 5.74 13.89
C GLY A 195 -1.34 6.54 13.04
N TYR A 196 -1.04 6.75 11.75
CA TYR A 196 -1.98 7.40 10.83
C TYR A 196 -3.16 6.49 10.50
N LEU A 197 -2.90 5.21 10.23
CA LEU A 197 -3.94 4.25 9.88
C LEU A 197 -4.95 4.05 11.02
N LEU A 198 -4.48 3.71 12.22
CA LEU A 198 -5.34 3.42 13.37
C LEU A 198 -6.17 4.63 13.80
N ARG A 199 -5.58 5.83 13.75
CA ARG A 199 -6.29 7.08 14.05
C ARG A 199 -7.44 7.32 13.07
N ASN A 200 -7.21 7.18 11.76
CA ASN A 200 -8.26 7.37 10.76
C ASN A 200 -9.34 6.30 10.83
N MET A 201 -8.97 5.04 11.12
CA MET A 201 -9.94 3.99 11.40
C MET A 201 -10.83 4.35 12.59
N GLY A 202 -10.23 4.83 13.68
CA GLY A 202 -10.96 5.30 14.87
C GLY A 202 -11.91 6.46 14.57
N GLU A 203 -11.47 7.47 13.82
CA GLU A 203 -12.32 8.58 13.39
C GLU A 203 -13.47 8.13 12.49
N ARG A 204 -13.24 7.17 11.59
CA ARG A 204 -14.32 6.62 10.76
C ARG A 204 -15.33 5.83 11.59
N MET A 205 -14.88 5.03 12.56
CA MET A 205 -15.77 4.29 13.46
C MET A 205 -16.68 5.24 14.26
N LYS A 206 -16.14 6.37 14.77
CA LYS A 206 -16.94 7.40 15.47
C LYS A 206 -18.03 8.01 14.60
N GLN A 207 -17.83 8.12 13.29
CA GLN A 207 -18.83 8.67 12.36
C GLN A 207 -19.97 7.71 12.05
N VAL A 208 -19.78 6.40 12.27
CA VAL A 208 -20.78 5.37 11.96
C VAL A 208 -21.62 5.03 13.20
N VAL A 209 -21.06 5.17 14.40
CA VAL A 209 -21.71 4.82 15.67
C VAL A 209 -22.55 5.97 16.26
N ASN A 210 -22.32 7.21 15.83
CA ASN A 210 -23.09 8.40 16.23
C ASN A 210 -24.09 8.81 15.14
#